data_AF-A0A1J3E315-F1
#
_entry.id   AF-A0A1J3E315-F1
#
_cell.length_a   1.000
_cell.length_b   1.000
_cell.length_c   1.000
_cell.angle_alpha   90.00
_cell.angle_beta   90.00
_cell.angle_gamma   90.00
#
_symmetry.space_group_name_H-M   'P 1'
#
loop_
_entity.id
_entity.type
_entity.pdbx_description
1 polymer ?
#
loop_
_entity_poly.entity_id
_entity_poly.type
_entity_poly.pdbx_seq_one_letter_code
_entity_poly.pdbx_strand_id
1 'polypeptide(L)'
;WILSCLENLENMKCSHGLLLVALLATLVTIHVAQAQATEGFISLDCGLSPSEQSPYTESATGLEYSSDSNFIQTGKIGRIQRSLEGDHLKPQTTVRYFPEGIRNCYNITVKQGTNYLIRVRAIYGNYDGQNVFPRFDLYIGPNFWTTLDTAEAVRKEIFHIPTSDILDLCLVRTSSTPFISAIEIRPLPNNSYITTSGSLKVFSRFYFTNSDFLLRYQEDVYDRMWSPYNQTDWKQISTSLTVNTNSSSFHLPQDTLKTPATPANASEPLIDFEFPEFSNDKVYIY
;
A
#
# COMPACT_ATOMS: atom_id res chain seq x y z
N TRP A 1 -2.48 5.74 -37.65
CA TRP A 1 -3.64 5.24 -36.88
C TRP A 1 -4.51 6.38 -36.36
N ILE A 2 -4.03 7.25 -35.47
CA ILE A 2 -4.81 8.41 -34.97
C ILE A 2 -5.29 9.35 -36.11
N LEU A 3 -4.43 9.63 -37.10
CA LEU A 3 -4.79 10.48 -38.25
C LEU A 3 -5.82 9.85 -39.20
N SER A 4 -5.86 8.50 -39.30
CA SER A 4 -6.83 7.78 -40.14
C SER A 4 -8.21 7.65 -39.48
N CYS A 5 -8.28 7.78 -38.15
CA CYS A 5 -9.55 7.89 -37.43
C CYS A 5 -10.21 9.27 -37.60
N LEU A 6 -9.42 10.33 -37.81
CA LEU A 6 -9.94 11.69 -37.99
C LEU A 6 -10.68 11.87 -39.34
N GLU A 7 -10.17 11.29 -40.43
CA GLU A 7 -10.84 11.33 -41.74
C GLU A 7 -12.18 10.58 -41.77
N ASN A 8 -12.35 9.54 -40.95
CA ASN A 8 -13.59 8.76 -40.88
C ASN A 8 -14.70 9.40 -40.04
N LEU A 9 -14.41 10.48 -39.31
CA LEU A 9 -15.39 11.22 -38.50
C LEU A 9 -16.26 12.18 -39.34
N GLU A 10 -15.81 12.58 -40.54
CA GLU A 10 -16.54 13.53 -41.40
C GLU A 10 -17.81 12.93 -42.03
N ASN A 11 -17.93 11.60 -42.14
CA ASN A 11 -19.02 10.92 -42.84
C ASN A 11 -20.10 10.31 -41.92
N MET A 12 -20.03 10.53 -40.60
CA MET A 12 -20.94 9.91 -39.64
C MET A 12 -22.09 10.87 -39.27
N LYS A 13 -23.35 10.41 -39.31
CA LYS A 13 -24.52 11.22 -38.92
C LYS A 13 -24.27 11.90 -37.57
N CYS A 14 -24.50 13.22 -37.50
CA CYS A 14 -24.05 14.12 -36.43
C CYS A 14 -24.29 13.58 -34.99
N SER A 15 -25.42 12.91 -34.73
CA SER A 15 -25.71 12.38 -33.38
C SER A 15 -24.90 11.12 -33.01
N HIS A 16 -24.51 10.29 -33.98
CA HIS A 16 -23.64 9.13 -33.73
C HIS A 16 -22.17 9.56 -33.59
N GLY A 17 -21.74 10.58 -34.33
CA GLY A 17 -20.42 11.20 -34.18
C GLY A 17 -20.20 11.79 -32.79
N LEU A 18 -21.18 12.55 -32.30
CA LEU A 18 -21.17 13.12 -30.94
C LEU A 18 -21.12 12.05 -29.84
N LEU A 19 -21.88 10.95 -29.99
CA LEU A 19 -21.88 9.84 -29.03
C LEU A 19 -20.52 9.14 -29.00
N LEU A 20 -19.88 8.91 -30.16
CA LEU A 20 -18.57 8.28 -30.25
C LEU A 20 -17.47 9.16 -29.65
N VAL A 21 -17.51 10.47 -29.90
CA VAL A 21 -16.57 11.44 -29.32
C VAL A 21 -16.75 11.53 -27.80
N ALA A 22 -18.00 11.53 -27.30
CA ALA A 22 -18.27 11.50 -25.87
C ALA A 22 -17.75 10.20 -25.22
N LEU A 23 -17.99 9.04 -25.84
CA LEU A 23 -17.47 7.76 -25.37
C LEU A 23 -15.93 7.73 -25.34
N LEU A 24 -15.29 8.19 -26.41
CA LEU A 24 -13.82 8.28 -26.48
C LEU A 24 -13.27 9.27 -25.45
N ALA A 25 -13.92 10.42 -25.23
CA ALA A 25 -13.53 11.38 -24.20
C ALA A 25 -13.69 10.80 -22.78
N THR A 26 -14.77 10.04 -22.52
CA THR A 26 -14.92 9.33 -21.23
C THR A 26 -13.85 8.24 -21.06
N LEU A 27 -13.52 7.50 -22.12
CA LEU A 27 -12.48 6.48 -22.07
C LEU A 27 -11.10 7.10 -21.80
N VAL A 28 -10.78 8.21 -22.49
CA VAL A 28 -9.52 8.94 -22.31
C VAL A 28 -9.42 9.55 -20.92
N THR A 29 -10.49 10.14 -20.38
CA THR A 29 -10.49 10.71 -19.02
C THR A 29 -10.32 9.64 -17.94
N ILE A 30 -10.93 8.46 -18.10
CA ILE A 30 -10.72 7.32 -17.19
C ILE A 30 -9.26 6.83 -17.26
N HIS A 31 -8.70 6.65 -18.46
CA HIS A 31 -7.31 6.20 -18.62
C HIS A 31 -6.30 7.22 -18.09
N VAL A 32 -6.54 8.52 -18.28
CA VAL A 32 -5.65 9.59 -17.79
C VAL A 32 -5.73 9.72 -16.26
N ALA A 33 -6.92 9.62 -15.67
CA ALA A 33 -7.06 9.64 -14.20
C ALA A 33 -6.37 8.45 -13.54
N GLN A 34 -6.45 7.26 -14.16
CA GLN A 34 -5.81 6.05 -13.67
C GLN A 34 -4.28 6.06 -13.88
N ALA A 35 -3.80 6.67 -14.98
CA ALA A 35 -2.37 6.84 -15.25
C ALA A 35 -1.71 7.90 -14.34
N GLN A 36 -2.43 8.95 -13.94
CA GLN A 36 -1.93 9.92 -12.95
C GLN A 36 -1.84 9.35 -11.53
N ALA A 37 -2.71 8.38 -11.18
CA ALA A 37 -2.75 7.81 -9.84
C ALA A 37 -1.56 6.87 -9.52
N THR A 38 -0.98 6.22 -10.53
CA THR A 38 0.15 5.29 -10.35
C THR A 38 1.51 5.89 -10.69
N GLU A 39 1.56 7.15 -11.11
CA GLU A 39 2.82 7.82 -11.45
C GLU A 39 3.77 7.83 -10.23
N GLY A 40 4.92 7.18 -10.38
CA GLY A 40 5.93 7.08 -9.32
C GLY A 40 5.66 6.00 -8.27
N PHE A 41 4.66 5.13 -8.44
CA PHE A 41 4.51 3.95 -7.58
C PHE A 41 5.67 2.99 -7.81
N ILE A 42 6.21 2.45 -6.72
CA ILE A 42 7.21 1.37 -6.76
C ILE A 42 6.60 0.19 -6.02
N SER A 43 6.45 -0.95 -6.70
CA SER A 43 6.01 -2.20 -6.06
C SER A 43 6.97 -3.31 -6.43
N LEU A 44 7.60 -3.90 -5.43
CA LEU A 44 8.61 -4.94 -5.58
C LEU A 44 8.06 -6.26 -5.04
N ASP A 45 8.08 -7.28 -5.87
CA ASP A 45 7.91 -8.68 -5.51
C ASP A 45 9.27 -9.23 -5.08
N CYS A 46 9.42 -9.47 -3.78
CA CYS A 46 10.67 -9.86 -3.17
C CYS A 46 10.85 -11.37 -3.27
N GLY A 47 11.87 -11.78 -4.02
CA GLY A 47 12.10 -13.19 -4.31
C GLY A 47 11.28 -13.73 -5.48
N LEU A 48 10.77 -12.87 -6.37
CA LEU A 48 10.28 -13.30 -7.67
C LEU A 48 11.37 -14.07 -8.43
N SER A 49 11.05 -15.27 -8.92
CA SER A 49 12.01 -16.10 -9.63
C SER A 49 12.53 -15.39 -10.90
N PRO A 50 13.83 -15.49 -11.24
CA PRO A 50 14.36 -14.98 -12.51
C PRO A 50 13.71 -15.61 -13.76
N SER A 51 13.04 -16.75 -13.61
CA SER A 51 12.30 -17.41 -14.69
C SER A 51 10.89 -16.85 -14.89
N GLU A 52 10.39 -16.04 -13.95
CA GLU A 52 9.06 -15.44 -14.03
C GLU A 52 9.11 -14.07 -14.72
N GLN A 53 8.01 -13.70 -15.36
CA GLN A 53 7.91 -12.41 -16.03
C GLN A 53 7.92 -11.26 -15.01
N SER A 54 8.75 -10.25 -15.30
CA SER A 54 8.83 -8.99 -14.57
C SER A 54 9.03 -7.83 -15.55
N PRO A 55 8.26 -6.73 -15.47
CA PRO A 55 7.13 -6.53 -14.55
C PRO A 55 5.91 -7.41 -14.88
N TYR A 56 4.98 -7.52 -13.95
CA TYR A 56 3.65 -8.12 -14.15
C TYR A 56 2.57 -7.36 -13.38
N THR A 57 1.31 -7.51 -13.80
CA THR A 57 0.16 -6.90 -13.12
C THR A 57 -0.48 -7.89 -12.14
N GLU A 58 -0.58 -7.49 -10.87
CA GLU A 58 -1.30 -8.24 -9.83
C GLU A 58 -2.81 -8.13 -10.09
N SER A 59 -3.49 -9.27 -10.29
CA SER A 59 -4.87 -9.30 -10.78
C SER A 59 -5.87 -8.72 -9.78
N ALA A 60 -5.65 -8.90 -8.47
CA ALA A 60 -6.58 -8.44 -7.45
C ALA A 60 -6.57 -6.93 -7.25
N THR A 61 -5.45 -6.27 -7.52
CA THR A 61 -5.28 -4.81 -7.29
C THR A 61 -5.14 -4.02 -8.59
N GLY A 62 -4.72 -4.66 -9.68
CA GLY A 62 -4.34 -3.99 -10.92
C GLY A 62 -3.01 -3.22 -10.82
N LEU A 63 -2.24 -3.40 -9.75
CA LEU A 63 -0.93 -2.76 -9.58
C LEU A 63 0.16 -3.56 -10.30
N GLU A 64 1.12 -2.85 -10.88
CA GLU A 64 2.30 -3.47 -11.47
C GLU A 64 3.36 -3.75 -10.40
N TYR A 65 3.89 -4.98 -10.38
CA TYR A 65 5.00 -5.41 -9.54
C TYR A 65 6.20 -5.79 -10.41
N SER A 66 7.38 -5.40 -9.95
CA SER A 66 8.66 -5.79 -10.53
C SER A 66 9.44 -6.69 -9.59
N SER A 67 10.37 -7.49 -10.12
CA SER A 67 11.36 -8.21 -9.32
C SER A 67 12.20 -7.25 -8.48
N ASP A 68 12.51 -7.66 -7.25
CA ASP A 68 13.37 -6.91 -6.35
C ASP A 68 14.88 -7.03 -6.65
N SER A 69 15.26 -7.88 -7.62
CA SER A 69 16.65 -8.25 -7.94
C SER A 69 17.58 -7.09 -8.30
N ASN A 70 17.05 -5.99 -8.85
CA ASN A 70 17.85 -4.81 -9.18
C ASN A 70 18.12 -3.90 -7.96
N PHE A 71 17.44 -4.14 -6.84
CA PHE A 71 17.49 -3.28 -5.65
C PHE A 71 18.30 -3.90 -4.51
N ILE A 72 18.64 -5.19 -4.61
CA ILE A 72 19.45 -5.90 -3.63
C ILE A 72 20.25 -7.04 -4.28
N GLN A 73 21.51 -7.19 -3.88
CA GLN A 73 22.42 -8.19 -4.47
C GLN A 73 22.55 -9.47 -3.63
N THR A 74 22.11 -9.45 -2.37
CA THR A 74 22.22 -10.57 -1.43
C THR A 74 20.88 -11.24 -1.19
N GLY A 75 20.90 -12.31 -0.40
CA GLY A 75 19.72 -13.08 -0.03
C GLY A 75 19.40 -14.21 -1.01
N LYS A 76 18.48 -15.07 -0.58
CA LYS A 76 18.01 -16.24 -1.29
C LYS A 76 16.50 -16.15 -1.47
N ILE A 77 16.00 -16.87 -2.46
CA ILE A 77 14.57 -16.92 -2.77
C ILE A 77 13.93 -18.09 -2.04
N GLY A 78 12.82 -17.83 -1.36
CA GLY A 78 11.94 -18.80 -0.75
C GLY A 78 10.51 -18.66 -1.29
N ARG A 79 9.70 -19.68 -1.08
CA ARG A 79 8.27 -19.66 -1.42
C ARG A 79 7.49 -20.18 -0.24
N ILE A 80 6.36 -19.56 0.08
CA ILE A 80 5.48 -20.04 1.14
C ILE A 80 4.93 -21.43 0.79
N GLN A 81 4.37 -22.11 1.79
CA GLN A 81 3.68 -23.38 1.58
C GLN A 81 2.55 -23.22 0.56
N ARG A 82 2.48 -24.14 -0.40
CA ARG A 82 1.50 -24.12 -1.50
C ARG A 82 0.05 -23.99 -1.03
N SER A 83 -0.29 -24.57 0.13
CA SER A 83 -1.64 -24.49 0.70
C SER A 83 -2.06 -23.09 1.13
N LEU A 84 -1.09 -22.18 1.33
CA LEU A 84 -1.34 -20.79 1.75
C LEU A 84 -1.34 -19.81 0.57
N GLU A 85 -0.90 -20.23 -0.62
CA GLU A 85 -0.78 -19.33 -1.78
C GLU A 85 -2.13 -18.73 -2.21
N GLY A 86 -3.23 -19.47 -2.04
CA GLY A 86 -4.57 -18.99 -2.39
C GLY A 86 -5.09 -17.86 -1.50
N ASP A 87 -4.50 -17.67 -0.31
CA ASP A 87 -4.92 -16.67 0.68
C ASP A 87 -4.16 -15.34 0.51
N HIS A 88 -3.25 -15.27 -0.47
CA HIS A 88 -2.29 -14.19 -0.61
C HIS A 88 -2.22 -13.65 -2.04
N LEU A 89 -1.87 -12.37 -2.17
CA LEU A 89 -1.53 -11.80 -3.48
C LEU A 89 -0.27 -12.45 -4.02
N LYS A 90 -0.06 -12.48 -5.34
CA LYS A 90 1.14 -13.07 -5.95
C LYS A 90 2.46 -12.57 -5.31
N PRO A 91 2.68 -11.25 -5.10
CA PRO A 91 3.92 -10.74 -4.48
C PRO A 91 4.08 -11.10 -3.00
N GLN A 92 3.12 -11.81 -2.42
CA GLN A 92 3.18 -12.29 -1.04
C GLN A 92 3.44 -13.81 -0.96
N THR A 93 3.50 -14.50 -2.11
CA THR A 93 3.73 -15.96 -2.18
C THR A 93 5.21 -16.34 -2.20
N THR A 94 6.07 -15.40 -2.57
CA THR A 94 7.53 -15.50 -2.57
C THR A 94 8.13 -14.62 -1.49
N VAL A 95 9.34 -14.98 -1.07
CA VAL A 95 10.14 -14.17 -0.15
C VAL A 95 11.58 -14.10 -0.61
N ARG A 96 12.23 -12.97 -0.35
CA ARG A 96 13.69 -12.90 -0.25
C ARG A 96 14.08 -13.00 1.22
N TYR A 97 14.91 -13.98 1.56
CA TYR A 97 15.42 -14.19 2.90
C TYR A 97 16.94 -14.08 2.97
N PHE A 98 17.47 -13.67 4.12
CA PHE A 98 18.87 -13.33 4.30
C PHE A 98 19.49 -14.22 5.38
N PRO A 99 19.99 -15.42 5.04
CA PRO A 99 20.62 -16.32 6.00
C PRO A 99 22.04 -15.84 6.40
N GLU A 100 22.64 -14.99 5.57
CA GLU A 100 23.97 -14.42 5.75
C GLU A 100 23.86 -12.90 5.98
N GLY A 101 24.90 -12.29 6.55
CA GLY A 101 24.94 -10.85 6.83
C GLY A 101 24.04 -10.40 7.98
N ILE A 102 24.50 -9.46 8.80
CA ILE A 102 23.71 -8.93 9.92
C ILE A 102 22.69 -7.89 9.43
N ARG A 103 23.06 -7.10 8.41
CA ARG A 103 22.26 -6.00 7.87
C ARG A 103 22.22 -6.12 6.36
N ASN A 104 21.02 -6.19 5.80
CA ASN A 104 20.77 -6.35 4.37
C ASN A 104 19.86 -5.21 3.90
N CYS A 105 20.35 -4.37 2.98
CA CYS A 105 19.68 -3.13 2.60
C CYS A 105 19.30 -3.13 1.12
N TYR A 106 18.03 -2.83 0.86
CA TYR A 106 17.56 -2.45 -0.47
C TYR A 106 17.97 -1.01 -0.76
N ASN A 107 18.52 -0.77 -1.96
CA ASN A 107 18.84 0.56 -2.46
C ASN A 107 17.78 0.96 -3.49
N ILE A 108 16.80 1.77 -3.08
CA ILE A 108 15.64 2.11 -3.91
C ILE A 108 15.70 3.58 -4.33
N THR A 109 15.69 3.83 -5.64
CA THR A 109 15.65 5.20 -6.17
C THR A 109 14.29 5.84 -5.89
N VAL A 110 14.32 6.99 -5.23
CA VAL A 110 13.15 7.80 -4.88
C VAL A 110 13.45 9.26 -5.18
N LYS A 111 12.45 10.15 -5.06
CA LYS A 111 12.66 11.59 -5.18
C LYS A 111 12.86 12.20 -3.80
N GLN A 112 14.03 12.78 -3.57
CA GLN A 112 14.34 13.52 -2.34
C GLN A 112 13.23 14.54 -2.01
N GLY A 113 12.87 14.64 -0.72
CA GLY A 113 11.89 15.61 -0.23
C GLY A 113 10.43 15.29 -0.53
N THR A 114 10.14 14.20 -1.25
CA THR A 114 8.76 13.74 -1.47
C THR A 114 8.27 12.94 -0.26
N ASN A 115 7.02 13.17 0.18
CA ASN A 115 6.43 12.36 1.23
C ASN A 115 5.97 11.02 0.65
N TYR A 116 6.42 9.91 1.22
CA TYR A 116 6.07 8.57 0.78
C TYR A 116 5.36 7.80 1.88
N LEU A 117 4.29 7.10 1.53
CA LEU A 117 3.86 5.91 2.26
C LEU A 117 4.74 4.75 1.81
N ILE A 118 5.54 4.22 2.73
CA ILE A 118 6.34 3.01 2.53
C ILE A 118 5.65 1.87 3.29
N ARG A 119 5.38 0.78 2.60
CA ARG A 119 4.77 -0.43 3.15
C ARG A 119 5.66 -1.63 2.87
N VAL A 120 5.77 -2.49 3.87
CA VAL A 120 6.40 -3.80 3.73
C VAL A 120 5.45 -4.93 4.10
N ARG A 121 5.61 -6.06 3.42
CA ARG A 121 4.96 -7.34 3.73
C ARG A 121 6.01 -8.39 4.00
N ALA A 122 5.83 -9.20 5.03
CA ALA A 122 6.71 -10.31 5.36
C ALA A 122 5.90 -11.56 5.72
N ILE A 123 5.24 -12.18 4.73
CA ILE A 123 4.46 -13.40 4.94
C ILE A 123 5.43 -14.58 5.14
N TYR A 124 5.51 -15.10 6.37
CA TYR A 124 6.41 -16.22 6.67
C TYR A 124 6.01 -17.47 5.90
N GLY A 125 4.73 -17.86 6.00
CA GLY A 125 4.16 -18.98 5.26
C GLY A 125 4.96 -20.28 5.33
N ASN A 126 5.78 -20.45 6.36
CA ASN A 126 6.72 -21.55 6.55
C ASN A 126 7.62 -21.84 5.32
N TYR A 127 8.15 -20.78 4.68
CA TYR A 127 8.95 -20.89 3.46
C TYR A 127 10.22 -21.75 3.61
N ASP A 128 10.72 -21.92 4.84
CA ASP A 128 11.93 -22.68 5.17
C ASP A 128 11.64 -24.04 5.83
N GLY A 129 10.38 -24.38 6.03
CA GLY A 129 9.96 -25.66 6.63
C GLY A 129 10.24 -25.79 8.13
N GLN A 130 10.70 -24.74 8.82
CA GLN A 130 11.06 -24.80 10.23
C GLN A 130 9.87 -24.60 11.18
N ASN A 131 8.81 -23.95 10.70
CA ASN A 131 7.63 -23.58 11.48
C ASN A 131 7.96 -22.77 12.74
N VAL A 132 8.97 -21.89 12.65
CA VAL A 132 9.40 -21.00 13.72
C VAL A 132 9.33 -19.57 13.20
N PHE A 133 8.40 -18.78 13.75
CA PHE A 133 8.19 -17.39 13.34
C PHE A 133 9.45 -16.54 13.56
N PRO A 134 10.07 -16.00 12.49
CA PRO A 134 11.25 -15.15 12.63
C PRO A 134 10.92 -13.78 13.24
N ARG A 135 11.86 -13.26 14.02
CA ARG A 135 11.85 -11.89 14.53
C ARG A 135 13.13 -11.17 14.09
N PHE A 136 12.98 -9.95 13.57
CA PHE A 136 14.07 -9.13 13.06
C PHE A 136 13.65 -7.66 12.96
N ASP A 137 14.59 -6.76 12.76
CA ASP A 137 14.32 -5.32 12.75
C ASP A 137 14.32 -4.73 11.34
N LEU A 138 13.51 -3.70 11.16
CA LEU A 138 13.49 -2.84 9.98
C LEU A 138 14.10 -1.48 10.31
N TYR A 139 14.86 -0.97 9.34
CA TYR A 139 15.47 0.36 9.40
C TYR A 139 15.22 1.11 8.09
N ILE A 140 15.09 2.44 8.20
CA ILE A 140 15.13 3.37 7.06
C ILE A 140 16.42 4.18 7.18
N GLY A 141 17.37 3.95 6.28
CA GLY A 141 18.74 4.40 6.44
C GLY A 141 19.30 3.95 7.80
N PRO A 142 19.99 4.80 8.56
CA PRO A 142 20.52 4.43 9.87
C PRO A 142 19.46 4.33 10.98
N ASN A 143 18.21 4.76 10.72
CA ASN A 143 17.20 4.92 11.75
C ASN A 143 16.35 3.66 11.93
N PHE A 144 16.19 3.22 13.17
CA PHE A 144 15.28 2.14 13.52
C PHE A 144 13.85 2.54 13.15
N TRP A 145 13.13 1.64 12.48
CA TRP A 145 11.71 1.81 12.19
C TRP A 145 10.86 0.96 13.15
N THR A 146 11.00 -0.36 13.09
CA THR A 146 10.18 -1.27 13.91
C THR A 146 10.81 -2.66 13.93
N THR A 147 10.54 -3.41 15.00
CA THR A 147 10.72 -4.86 14.97
C THR A 147 9.56 -5.50 14.23
N LEU A 148 9.85 -6.44 13.35
CA LEU A 148 8.87 -7.34 12.75
C LEU A 148 8.82 -8.62 13.59
N ASP A 149 7.65 -8.88 14.15
CA ASP A 149 7.28 -10.16 14.72
C ASP A 149 6.32 -10.85 13.75
N THR A 150 6.74 -11.97 13.19
CA THR A 150 6.02 -12.63 12.09
C THR A 150 4.95 -13.60 12.56
N ALA A 151 4.82 -13.78 13.89
CA ALA A 151 3.65 -14.41 14.49
C ALA A 151 2.40 -13.50 14.41
N GLU A 152 2.58 -12.19 14.23
CA GLU A 152 1.52 -11.19 14.15
C GLU A 152 1.26 -10.71 12.70
N ALA A 153 0.28 -9.81 12.54
CA ALA A 153 -0.08 -9.23 11.25
C ALA A 153 1.12 -8.55 10.56
N VAL A 154 1.57 -9.13 9.45
CA VAL A 154 2.84 -8.79 8.77
C VAL A 154 2.69 -7.66 7.74
N ARG A 155 2.02 -6.57 8.16
CA ARG A 155 1.99 -5.27 7.47
C ARG A 155 2.65 -4.24 8.36
N LYS A 156 3.69 -3.56 7.87
CA LYS A 156 4.18 -2.33 8.50
C LYS A 156 4.17 -1.20 7.48
N GLU A 157 3.69 -0.04 7.92
CA GLU A 157 3.61 1.17 7.12
C GLU A 157 4.26 2.35 7.84
N ILE A 158 4.93 3.20 7.08
CA ILE A 158 5.55 4.44 7.57
C ILE A 158 5.38 5.54 6.54
N PHE A 159 5.06 6.74 7.02
CA PHE A 159 5.17 7.97 6.24
C PHE A 159 6.56 8.56 6.43
N HIS A 160 7.33 8.70 5.35
CA HIS A 160 8.72 9.11 5.39
C HIS A 160 9.04 10.07 4.25
N ILE A 161 9.82 11.11 4.56
CA ILE A 161 10.38 12.05 3.60
C ILE A 161 11.88 11.75 3.46
N PRO A 162 12.34 11.13 2.36
CA PRO A 162 13.74 10.81 2.14
C PRO A 162 14.59 12.08 2.04
N THR A 163 15.77 12.05 2.66
CA THR A 163 16.76 13.12 2.60
C THR A 163 17.75 12.96 1.44
N SER A 164 17.60 11.92 0.64
CA SER A 164 18.43 11.58 -0.53
C SER A 164 17.53 10.98 -1.63
N ASP A 165 18.03 10.90 -2.86
CA ASP A 165 17.36 10.20 -3.97
C ASP A 165 17.51 8.67 -3.88
N ILE A 166 18.18 8.17 -2.85
CA ILE A 166 18.27 6.75 -2.51
C ILE A 166 17.64 6.53 -1.14
N LEU A 167 16.64 5.64 -1.10
CA LEU A 167 16.04 5.12 0.12
C LEU A 167 16.66 3.76 0.45
N ASP A 168 17.36 3.71 1.58
CA ASP A 168 17.84 2.45 2.16
C ASP A 168 16.75 1.84 3.05
N LEU A 169 16.15 0.74 2.62
CA LEU A 169 15.29 -0.10 3.47
C LEU A 169 16.10 -1.32 3.92
N CYS A 170 16.45 -1.39 5.21
CA CYS A 170 17.31 -2.43 5.73
C CYS A 170 16.59 -3.40 6.65
N LEU A 171 16.82 -4.69 6.42
CA LEU A 171 16.47 -5.79 7.31
C LEU A 171 17.69 -6.16 8.16
N VAL A 172 17.54 -6.12 9.48
CA VAL A 172 18.62 -6.37 10.44
C VAL A 172 18.30 -7.60 11.28
N ARG A 173 19.19 -8.59 11.24
CA ARG A 173 19.09 -9.81 12.03
C ARG A 173 19.19 -9.47 13.52
N THR A 174 18.21 -9.93 14.29
CA THR A 174 18.26 -9.93 15.76
C THR A 174 18.50 -11.37 16.23
N SER A 175 17.45 -12.19 16.32
CA SER A 175 17.51 -13.60 16.71
C SER A 175 17.32 -14.57 15.55
N SER A 176 16.69 -14.13 14.45
CA SER A 176 16.23 -15.01 13.38
C SER A 176 16.59 -14.48 11.99
N THR A 177 16.52 -15.34 10.98
CA THR A 177 16.76 -14.99 9.57
C THR A 177 15.76 -13.94 9.08
N PRO A 178 16.20 -12.74 8.69
CA PRO A 178 15.29 -11.74 8.13
C PRO A 178 14.78 -12.16 6.76
N PHE A 179 13.55 -11.77 6.44
CA PHE A 179 12.97 -11.98 5.12
C PHE A 179 11.91 -10.93 4.80
N ILE A 180 11.56 -10.80 3.52
CA ILE A 180 10.53 -9.87 3.05
C ILE A 180 9.85 -10.44 1.81
N SER A 181 8.55 -10.21 1.67
CA SER A 181 7.73 -10.67 0.54
C SER A 181 7.47 -9.53 -0.44
N ALA A 182 7.11 -8.34 0.05
CA ALA A 182 6.83 -7.21 -0.82
C ALA A 182 7.26 -5.87 -0.21
N ILE A 183 7.68 -4.96 -1.08
CA ILE A 183 7.95 -3.55 -0.76
C ILE A 183 7.09 -2.69 -1.67
N GLU A 184 6.31 -1.79 -1.08
CA GLU A 184 5.42 -0.88 -1.79
C GLU A 184 5.70 0.56 -1.34
N ILE A 185 6.00 1.44 -2.28
CA ILE A 185 6.27 2.86 -2.03
C ILE A 185 5.29 3.68 -2.86
N ARG A 186 4.59 4.60 -2.19
CA ARG A 186 3.52 5.43 -2.77
C ARG A 186 3.84 6.91 -2.53
N PRO A 187 4.10 7.72 -3.57
CA PRO A 187 4.24 9.16 -3.40
C PRO A 187 2.90 9.73 -2.92
N LEU A 188 2.97 10.69 -2.00
CA LEU A 188 1.81 11.35 -1.42
C LEU A 188 1.83 12.86 -1.73
N PRO A 189 0.68 13.54 -1.61
CA PRO A 189 0.63 14.99 -1.65
C PRO A 189 1.56 15.61 -0.59
N ASN A 190 2.33 16.63 -0.98
CA ASN A 190 3.29 17.31 -0.10
C ASN A 190 2.67 17.91 1.17
N ASN A 191 1.36 18.17 1.17
CA ASN A 191 0.59 18.74 2.27
C ASN A 191 -0.17 17.71 3.12
N SER A 192 0.10 16.42 2.92
CA SER A 192 -0.47 15.32 3.71
C SER A 192 0.57 14.76 4.69
N TYR A 193 0.11 14.37 5.89
CA TYR A 193 0.93 13.70 6.93
C TYR A 193 2.26 14.42 7.26
N ILE A 194 2.25 15.76 7.25
CA ILE A 194 3.45 16.56 7.56
C ILE A 194 3.79 16.41 9.05
N THR A 195 5.04 16.08 9.33
CA THR A 195 5.61 16.06 10.69
C THR A 195 6.55 17.23 10.91
N THR A 196 6.65 17.67 12.16
CA THR A 196 7.69 18.64 12.56
C THR A 196 9.07 17.99 12.68
N SER A 197 9.12 16.69 12.94
CA SER A 197 10.36 15.93 13.10
C SER A 197 10.10 14.43 12.90
N GLY A 198 10.99 13.77 12.16
CA GLY A 198 10.97 12.32 12.00
C GLY A 198 9.83 11.80 11.12
N SER A 199 9.61 10.49 11.18
CA SER A 199 8.66 9.76 10.33
C SER A 199 7.49 9.24 11.14
N LEU A 200 6.34 8.99 10.50
CA LEU A 200 5.14 8.50 11.17
C LEU A 200 4.97 7.02 10.91
N LYS A 201 5.18 6.19 11.92
CA LYS A 201 4.72 4.80 11.89
C LYS A 201 3.20 4.79 11.90
N VAL A 202 2.58 4.05 10.99
CA VAL A 202 1.12 3.88 11.00
C VAL A 202 0.77 2.93 12.14
N PHE A 203 0.00 3.43 13.10
CA PHE A 203 -0.54 2.62 14.18
C PHE A 203 -1.82 1.91 13.74
N SER A 204 -2.81 2.69 13.29
CA SER A 204 -4.07 2.16 12.77
C SER A 204 -4.59 3.05 11.65
N ARG A 205 -5.28 2.44 10.70
CA ARG A 205 -6.05 3.13 9.65
C ARG A 205 -7.26 2.30 9.33
N PHE A 206 -8.43 2.82 9.64
CA PHE A 206 -9.69 2.13 9.45
C PHE A 206 -10.77 3.05 8.94
N TYR A 207 -11.82 2.45 8.40
CA TYR A 207 -13.06 3.11 8.04
C TYR A 207 -14.21 2.29 8.60
N PHE A 208 -15.30 2.96 8.95
CA PHE A 208 -16.45 2.28 9.52
C PHE A 208 -17.23 1.59 8.43
N THR A 209 -17.46 0.29 8.56
CA THR A 209 -18.21 -0.50 7.57
C THR A 209 -18.69 -1.80 8.20
N ASN A 210 -19.82 -2.33 7.71
CA ASN A 210 -20.32 -3.66 8.11
C ASN A 210 -19.79 -4.78 7.19
N SER A 211 -18.96 -4.42 6.20
CA SER A 211 -18.30 -5.35 5.29
C SER A 211 -16.91 -5.70 5.82
N ASP A 212 -16.40 -6.88 5.47
CA ASP A 212 -15.00 -7.27 5.73
C ASP A 212 -14.03 -6.80 4.62
N PHE A 213 -14.49 -5.91 3.74
CA PHE A 213 -13.69 -5.42 2.63
C PHE A 213 -12.52 -4.54 3.09
N LEU A 214 -11.32 -4.86 2.61
CA LEU A 214 -10.12 -4.07 2.82
C LEU A 214 -10.01 -3.05 1.69
N LEU A 215 -10.41 -1.81 1.97
CA LEU A 215 -10.35 -0.73 0.99
C LEU A 215 -8.90 -0.32 0.72
N ARG A 216 -8.50 -0.30 -0.54
CA ARG A 216 -7.18 0.16 -1.01
C ARG A 216 -7.29 0.67 -2.44
N TYR A 217 -6.21 0.65 -3.22
CA TYR A 217 -6.31 0.86 -4.66
C TYR A 217 -7.24 -0.19 -5.31
N GLN A 218 -8.21 0.17 -6.15
CA GLN A 218 -8.36 1.43 -6.90
C GLN A 218 -9.22 2.51 -6.21
N GLU A 219 -9.88 2.19 -5.11
CA GLU A 219 -10.74 3.12 -4.37
C GLU A 219 -9.95 4.24 -3.69
N ASP A 220 -8.74 3.94 -3.20
CA ASP A 220 -7.75 4.92 -2.76
C ASP A 220 -6.63 5.08 -3.79
N VAL A 221 -6.59 6.24 -4.45
CA VAL A 221 -5.59 6.56 -5.47
C VAL A 221 -4.16 6.59 -4.94
N TYR A 222 -3.96 6.72 -3.63
CA TYR A 222 -2.64 6.65 -2.98
C TYR A 222 -2.34 5.26 -2.41
N ASP A 223 -3.19 4.28 -2.69
CA ASP A 223 -3.09 2.90 -2.23
C ASP A 223 -2.88 2.79 -0.71
N ARG A 224 -3.43 3.73 0.08
CA ARG A 224 -3.52 3.52 1.53
C ARG A 224 -4.53 2.42 1.77
N MET A 225 -4.21 1.56 2.72
CA MET A 225 -5.06 0.44 3.07
C MET A 225 -5.86 0.79 4.33
N TRP A 226 -7.18 0.71 4.22
CA TRP A 226 -8.15 1.03 5.26
C TRP A 226 -8.80 -0.25 5.74
N SER A 227 -8.51 -0.62 6.99
CA SER A 227 -9.13 -1.79 7.59
C SER A 227 -10.62 -1.52 7.89
N PRO A 228 -11.52 -2.46 7.59
CA PRO A 228 -12.91 -2.31 8.00
C PRO A 228 -13.00 -2.34 9.53
N TYR A 229 -13.81 -1.44 10.09
CA TYR A 229 -14.07 -1.40 11.53
C TYR A 229 -15.56 -1.39 11.81
N ASN A 230 -15.97 -2.30 12.67
CA ASN A 230 -17.35 -2.43 13.13
C ASN A 230 -17.35 -2.73 14.63
N GLN A 231 -18.33 -2.19 15.35
CA GLN A 231 -18.62 -2.53 16.73
C GLN A 231 -20.12 -2.78 16.88
N THR A 232 -20.47 -3.82 17.64
CA THR A 232 -21.86 -4.19 17.90
C THR A 232 -22.65 -3.11 18.60
N ASP A 233 -21.98 -2.31 19.43
CA ASP A 233 -22.61 -1.26 20.23
C ASP A 233 -22.74 0.06 19.48
N TRP A 234 -22.43 0.07 18.18
CA TRP A 234 -22.54 1.23 17.31
C TRP A 234 -23.59 1.04 16.25
N LYS A 235 -24.14 2.17 15.80
CA LYS A 235 -25.06 2.26 14.68
C LYS A 235 -24.34 2.88 13.49
N GLN A 236 -24.18 2.08 12.44
CA GLN A 236 -23.71 2.59 11.16
C GLN A 236 -24.80 3.42 10.47
N ILE A 237 -24.37 4.52 9.88
CA ILE A 237 -25.17 5.37 9.01
C ILE A 237 -24.51 5.32 7.64
N SER A 238 -25.29 5.37 6.57
CA SER A 238 -24.76 5.39 5.21
C SER A 238 -25.41 6.47 4.36
N THR A 239 -24.68 6.90 3.34
CA THR A 239 -25.21 7.80 2.30
C THR A 239 -24.85 7.28 0.92
N SER A 240 -25.77 7.44 -0.03
CA SER A 240 -25.53 7.22 -1.46
C SER A 240 -24.99 8.47 -2.16
N LEU A 241 -24.97 9.61 -1.48
CA LEU A 241 -24.49 10.87 -2.04
C LEU A 241 -22.96 10.85 -2.14
N THR A 242 -22.44 11.60 -3.11
CA THR A 242 -21.00 11.87 -3.20
C THR A 242 -20.61 12.83 -2.08
N VAL A 243 -19.57 12.47 -1.32
CA VAL A 243 -19.06 13.29 -0.22
C VAL A 243 -17.96 14.20 -0.77
N ASN A 244 -17.99 15.48 -0.44
CA ASN A 244 -16.95 16.40 -0.90
C ASN A 244 -15.62 16.11 -0.17
N THR A 245 -14.62 15.62 -0.91
CA THR A 245 -13.27 15.33 -0.41
C THR A 245 -12.24 16.40 -0.78
N ASN A 246 -12.63 17.37 -1.61
CA ASN A 246 -11.73 18.34 -2.23
C ASN A 246 -11.13 19.36 -1.25
N SER A 247 -11.67 19.47 -0.04
CA SER A 247 -11.16 20.36 1.00
C SER A 247 -10.03 19.75 1.83
N SER A 248 -9.78 18.45 1.71
CA SER A 248 -8.74 17.76 2.49
C SER A 248 -7.49 17.51 1.65
N SER A 249 -6.31 17.83 2.20
CA SER A 249 -5.03 17.48 1.59
C SER A 249 -4.77 15.98 1.52
N PHE A 250 -5.60 15.19 2.20
CA PHE A 250 -5.48 13.74 2.26
C PHE A 250 -6.15 13.04 1.09
N HIS A 251 -7.04 13.69 0.33
CA HIS A 251 -7.78 13.07 -0.77
C HIS A 251 -8.36 11.70 -0.36
N LEU A 252 -9.21 11.70 0.67
CA LEU A 252 -9.76 10.47 1.22
C LEU A 252 -10.64 9.74 0.18
N PRO A 253 -10.66 8.39 0.16
CA PRO A 253 -11.55 7.63 -0.69
C PRO A 253 -13.02 7.90 -0.33
N GLN A 254 -13.89 7.95 -1.35
CA GLN A 254 -15.33 8.20 -1.14
C GLN A 254 -15.95 7.22 -0.15
N ASP A 255 -15.65 5.94 -0.30
CA ASP A 255 -16.32 4.89 0.48
C ASP A 255 -15.87 4.87 1.94
N THR A 256 -14.73 5.50 2.28
CA THR A 256 -14.35 5.71 3.69
C THR A 256 -15.20 6.76 4.39
N LEU A 257 -15.83 7.68 3.64
CA LEU A 257 -16.62 8.79 4.18
C LEU A 257 -18.14 8.56 4.08
N LYS A 258 -18.58 7.57 3.30
CA LYS A 258 -19.99 7.29 3.07
C LYS A 258 -20.65 6.49 4.19
N THR A 259 -19.88 5.90 5.09
CA THR A 259 -20.36 4.96 6.10
C THR A 259 -19.95 5.36 7.53
N PRO A 260 -20.28 6.58 8.01
CA PRO A 260 -19.96 6.96 9.38
C PRO A 260 -20.70 6.10 10.42
N ALA A 261 -20.22 6.10 11.65
CA ALA A 261 -20.86 5.40 12.77
C ALA A 261 -21.08 6.32 13.97
N THR A 262 -22.11 6.01 14.75
CA THR A 262 -22.42 6.67 16.03
C THR A 262 -22.59 5.61 17.12
N PRO A 263 -22.37 5.93 18.40
CA PRO A 263 -22.75 5.02 19.48
C PRO A 263 -24.24 4.66 19.37
N ALA A 264 -24.61 3.40 19.62
CA ALA A 264 -26.02 3.01 19.66
C ALA A 264 -26.73 3.64 20.88
N ASN A 265 -25.99 3.81 21.98
CA ASN A 265 -26.41 4.59 23.14
C ASN A 265 -25.68 5.93 23.16
N ALA A 266 -26.43 7.04 23.09
CA ALA A 266 -25.87 8.39 23.05
C ALA A 266 -25.03 8.79 24.28
N SER A 267 -25.08 8.01 25.37
CA SER A 267 -24.29 8.23 26.58
C SER A 267 -22.91 7.54 26.53
N GLU A 268 -22.67 6.65 25.56
CA GLU A 268 -21.43 5.90 25.44
C GLU A 268 -20.40 6.64 24.55
N PRO A 269 -19.10 6.47 24.82
CA PRO A 269 -18.06 7.08 23.99
C PRO A 269 -18.02 6.46 22.59
N LEU A 270 -17.62 7.27 21.59
CA LEU A 270 -17.50 6.80 20.21
C LEU A 270 -16.25 5.96 19.98
N ILE A 271 -15.13 6.12 20.70
CA ILE A 271 -13.93 5.30 20.46
C ILE A 271 -13.19 5.10 21.78
N ASP A 272 -12.82 3.86 22.09
CA ASP A 272 -11.76 3.53 23.05
C ASP A 272 -10.51 3.17 22.24
N PHE A 273 -9.47 3.99 22.30
CA PHE A 273 -8.22 3.74 21.58
C PHE A 273 -7.28 2.95 22.49
N GLU A 274 -6.70 1.87 21.99
CA GLU A 274 -5.47 1.35 22.58
C GLU A 274 -4.33 2.36 22.31
N PHE A 275 -3.74 2.84 23.40
CA PHE A 275 -2.68 3.85 23.44
C PHE A 275 -1.33 3.28 22.96
N PRO A 276 -0.35 4.15 22.62
CA PRO A 276 0.86 3.75 21.91
C PRO A 276 1.71 2.71 22.64
N GLU A 277 2.50 2.00 21.84
CA GLU A 277 3.45 0.95 22.26
C GLU A 277 4.44 1.45 23.32
N PHE A 278 4.78 2.75 23.30
CA PHE A 278 5.61 3.40 24.30
C PHE A 278 4.98 4.69 24.84
N SER A 279 5.16 4.94 26.13
CA SER A 279 4.62 6.13 26.82
C SER A 279 5.16 7.47 26.34
N ASN A 280 6.29 7.47 25.61
CA ASN A 280 6.93 8.66 25.08
C ASN A 280 6.58 8.93 23.61
N ASP A 281 5.78 8.08 22.98
CA ASP A 281 5.39 8.25 21.59
C ASP A 281 4.46 9.45 21.43
N LYS A 282 4.71 10.25 20.39
CA LYS A 282 3.79 11.31 19.96
C LYS A 282 2.81 10.75 18.95
N VAL A 283 1.53 10.76 19.30
CA VAL A 283 0.45 10.27 18.45
C VAL A 283 -0.18 11.43 17.68
N TYR A 284 -0.39 11.23 16.39
CA TYR A 284 -1.10 12.16 15.51
C TYR A 284 -2.37 11.48 15.02
N ILE A 285 -3.51 12.15 15.20
CA ILE A 285 -4.81 11.72 14.68
C ILE A 285 -5.15 12.66 13.52
N TYR A 286 -5.50 12.09 12.38
CA TYR A 286 -5.82 12.78 11.12
C TYR A 286 -7.24 12.49 10.69
#